data_AF-A0A480BVN5-F1
#
_entry.id   AF-A0A480BVN5-F1
#
_cell.length_a   1.000
_cell.length_b   1.000
_cell.length_c   1.000
_cell.angle_alpha   90.00
_cell.angle_beta   90.00
_cell.angle_gamma   90.00
#
_symmetry.space_group_name_H-M   'P 1'
#
loop_
_entity.id
_entity.type
_entity.pdbx_description
1 polymer ?
#
loop_
_entity_poly.entity_id
_entity_poly.type
_entity_poly.pdbx_seq_one_letter_code
_entity_poly.pdbx_strand_id
1 'polypeptide(L)'
;KKYQDIYPFDFETDDWQALWQELLGVTNFWLEQGVRIFRVDNPHTKPFALWAWLIGDVKRRHPDAIFLSEAFTRPRIMHRLAKLGFTQSYTYFAWRNTKQELTDYFTELAQHASREYFRPNLWPNTPDILTEFLQFGGRAAFMLRGALAATLGASYGVYGPAFELCEHAPREPGSEEYRDSEKYQVRRWDLTRADSLRDYLTRLNRIRRDNPALQADWSLRFHPVDNDLLLCFSKSPPDDGEGDVIVVVANLDPHHTQTGWIDLPLADLGIDPQRPYQAHDLLSGARYLWQGARNFVQLDPAAAPVHILRLRRRLRSERDFDYFQ
;
A
#
# COMPACT_ATOMS: atom_id res chain seq x y z
N LYS A 1 -22.52 -5.52 10.88
CA LYS A 1 -22.19 -6.94 11.11
C LYS A 1 -22.70 -7.35 12.50
N LYS A 2 -23.07 -8.62 12.71
CA LYS A 2 -23.39 -9.20 14.03
C LYS A 2 -22.45 -10.39 14.22
N TYR A 3 -21.93 -10.58 15.43
CA TYR A 3 -21.05 -11.69 15.79
C TYR A 3 -21.67 -12.41 16.98
N GLN A 4 -22.35 -13.53 16.73
CA GLN A 4 -23.11 -14.27 17.76
C GLN A 4 -22.26 -15.29 18.53
N ASP A 5 -21.05 -15.54 18.05
CA ASP A 5 -20.07 -16.52 18.52
C ASP A 5 -19.03 -15.93 19.48
N ILE A 6 -19.04 -14.61 19.69
CA ILE A 6 -18.10 -13.89 20.56
C ILE A 6 -18.82 -12.89 21.47
N TYR A 7 -18.28 -12.67 22.67
CA TYR A 7 -18.71 -11.62 23.58
C TYR A 7 -17.66 -10.50 23.66
N PRO A 8 -18.07 -9.22 23.69
CA PRO A 8 -17.14 -8.14 23.98
C PRO A 8 -16.71 -8.19 25.46
N PHE A 9 -15.48 -7.78 25.74
CA PHE A 9 -15.07 -7.54 27.12
C PHE A 9 -15.78 -6.32 27.70
N ASP A 10 -16.18 -6.42 28.97
CA ASP A 10 -16.57 -5.28 29.77
C ASP A 10 -15.31 -4.65 30.39
N PHE A 11 -14.87 -3.53 29.83
CA PHE A 11 -13.69 -2.79 30.30
C PHE A 11 -13.98 -1.84 31.45
N GLU A 12 -15.23 -1.74 31.90
CA GLU A 12 -15.68 -0.86 33.00
C GLU A 12 -16.09 -1.66 34.24
N THR A 13 -15.75 -2.95 34.28
CA THR A 13 -15.92 -3.81 35.46
C THR A 13 -15.11 -3.33 36.67
N ASP A 14 -15.53 -3.71 37.88
CA ASP A 14 -14.84 -3.38 39.14
C ASP A 14 -13.38 -3.85 39.16
N ASP A 15 -13.04 -4.89 38.39
CA ASP A 15 -11.70 -5.47 38.27
C ASP A 15 -10.99 -5.12 36.94
N TRP A 16 -11.29 -3.94 36.37
CA TRP A 16 -10.74 -3.53 35.08
C TRP A 16 -9.21 -3.50 35.06
N GLN A 17 -8.54 -3.22 36.19
CA GLN A 17 -7.09 -3.24 36.26
C GLN A 17 -6.53 -4.64 36.01
N ALA A 18 -7.13 -5.67 36.61
CA ALA A 18 -6.71 -7.05 36.39
C ALA A 18 -6.89 -7.47 34.93
N LEU A 19 -8.01 -7.07 34.30
CA LEU A 19 -8.23 -7.29 32.87
C LEU A 19 -7.13 -6.64 32.02
N TRP A 20 -6.75 -5.40 32.30
CA TRP A 20 -5.70 -4.71 31.53
C TRP A 20 -4.33 -5.36 31.73
N GLN A 21 -4.00 -5.77 32.96
CA GLN A 21 -2.77 -6.49 33.25
C GLN A 21 -2.73 -7.85 32.56
N GLU A 22 -3.84 -8.57 32.51
CA GLU A 22 -3.93 -9.85 31.80
C GLU A 22 -3.72 -9.66 30.29
N LEU A 23 -4.35 -8.66 29.67
CA LEU A 23 -4.15 -8.35 28.25
C LEU A 23 -2.69 -7.97 27.94
N LEU A 24 -2.03 -7.24 28.85
CA LEU A 24 -0.59 -6.98 28.76
C LEU A 24 0.22 -8.28 28.94
N GLY A 25 -0.17 -9.15 29.87
CA GLY A 25 0.43 -10.47 30.11
C GLY A 25 0.40 -11.35 28.88
N VAL A 26 -0.75 -11.47 28.21
CA VAL A 26 -0.90 -12.18 26.93
C VAL A 26 0.00 -11.58 25.84
N THR A 27 0.09 -10.24 25.79
CA THR A 27 0.97 -9.57 24.81
C THR A 27 2.45 -9.86 25.09
N ASN A 28 2.86 -9.81 26.36
CA ASN A 28 4.22 -10.11 26.82
C ASN A 28 4.61 -11.57 26.55
N PHE A 29 3.68 -12.51 26.77
CA PHE A 29 3.89 -13.91 26.45
C PHE A 29 4.33 -14.10 25.00
N TRP A 30 3.61 -13.49 24.03
CA TRP A 30 3.97 -13.59 22.62
C TRP A 30 5.28 -12.86 22.27
N LEU A 31 5.58 -11.76 22.96
CA LEU A 31 6.88 -11.08 22.83
C LEU A 31 8.04 -11.98 23.27
N GLU A 32 7.88 -12.74 24.36
CA GLU A 32 8.85 -13.74 24.82
C GLU A 32 9.01 -14.88 23.80
N GLN A 33 7.95 -15.22 23.07
CA GLN A 33 8.01 -16.18 21.95
C GLN A 33 8.61 -15.59 20.65
N GLY A 34 9.10 -14.36 20.66
CA GLY A 34 9.74 -13.72 19.51
C GLY A 34 8.78 -13.02 18.54
N VAL A 35 7.47 -12.96 18.83
CA VAL A 35 6.53 -12.15 18.04
C VAL A 35 6.84 -10.67 18.26
N ARG A 36 6.92 -9.89 17.18
CA ARG A 36 7.19 -8.44 17.22
C ARG A 36 6.14 -7.59 16.56
N ILE A 37 5.21 -8.19 15.82
CA ILE A 37 4.19 -7.48 15.06
C ILE A 37 2.81 -7.99 15.48
N PHE A 38 1.97 -7.07 15.96
CA PHE A 38 0.61 -7.34 16.37
C PHE A 38 -0.37 -6.60 15.46
N ARG A 39 -1.14 -7.34 14.65
CA ARG A 39 -2.32 -6.80 13.96
C ARG A 39 -3.48 -6.83 14.95
N VAL A 40 -3.87 -5.65 15.43
CA VAL A 40 -4.89 -5.51 16.47
C VAL A 40 -6.26 -5.34 15.81
N ASP A 41 -7.19 -6.23 16.16
CA ASP A 41 -8.54 -6.27 15.61
C ASP A 41 -9.44 -5.16 16.20
N ASN A 42 -10.06 -4.38 15.32
CA ASN A 42 -11.05 -3.35 15.67
C ASN A 42 -10.71 -2.56 16.94
N PRO A 43 -9.53 -1.92 17.06
CA PRO A 43 -9.11 -1.26 18.31
C PRO A 43 -10.00 -0.07 18.67
N HIS A 44 -10.76 0.46 17.71
CA HIS A 44 -11.74 1.52 17.90
C HIS A 44 -12.97 1.11 18.72
N THR A 45 -13.17 -0.18 19.00
CA THR A 45 -14.25 -0.68 19.87
C THR A 45 -13.80 -0.91 21.32
N LYS A 46 -12.55 -0.56 21.65
CA LYS A 46 -11.94 -0.73 22.98
C LYS A 46 -11.53 0.64 23.54
N PRO A 47 -11.36 0.79 24.87
CA PRO A 47 -10.98 2.07 25.45
C PRO A 47 -9.65 2.60 24.90
N PHE A 48 -9.61 3.88 24.55
CA PHE A 48 -8.37 4.50 24.06
C PHE A 48 -7.26 4.57 25.11
N ALA A 49 -7.63 4.71 26.38
CA ALA A 49 -6.68 4.74 27.49
C ALA A 49 -5.93 3.41 27.64
N LEU A 50 -6.62 2.28 27.40
CA LEU A 50 -6.00 0.96 27.37
C LEU A 50 -4.88 0.91 26.34
N TRP A 51 -5.15 1.35 25.11
CA TRP A 51 -4.14 1.30 24.05
C TRP A 51 -2.93 2.17 24.35
N ALA A 52 -3.14 3.39 24.83
CA ALA A 52 -2.06 4.29 25.21
C ALA A 52 -1.16 3.67 26.28
N TRP A 53 -1.78 3.06 27.30
CA TRP A 53 -1.08 2.41 28.39
C TRP A 53 -0.34 1.14 27.95
N LEU A 54 -1.04 0.21 27.29
CA LEU A 54 -0.50 -1.09 26.86
C LEU A 54 0.63 -0.93 25.86
N ILE A 55 0.42 -0.12 24.80
CA ILE A 55 1.45 0.12 23.78
C ILE A 55 2.66 0.84 24.40
N GLY A 56 2.40 1.83 25.26
CA GLY A 56 3.45 2.54 25.98
C GLY A 56 4.29 1.61 26.85
N ASP A 57 3.65 0.67 27.56
CA ASP A 57 4.35 -0.30 28.39
C ASP A 57 5.17 -1.31 27.59
N VAL A 58 4.58 -1.87 26.53
CA VAL A 58 5.29 -2.78 25.63
C VAL A 58 6.49 -2.08 24.98
N LYS A 59 6.32 -0.88 24.42
CA LYS A 59 7.40 -0.20 23.70
C LYS A 59 8.54 0.30 24.60
N ARG A 60 8.30 0.51 25.91
CA ARG A 60 9.39 0.76 26.86
C ARG A 60 10.36 -0.41 26.97
N ARG A 61 9.86 -1.65 26.85
CA ARG A 61 10.63 -2.89 26.98
C ARG A 61 11.06 -3.46 25.62
N HIS A 62 10.25 -3.25 24.60
CA HIS A 62 10.41 -3.75 23.22
C HIS A 62 10.16 -2.61 22.22
N PRO A 63 11.10 -1.68 22.04
CA PRO A 63 10.91 -0.51 21.18
C PRO A 63 10.69 -0.86 19.70
N ASP A 64 11.14 -2.05 19.29
CA ASP A 64 10.96 -2.64 17.97
C ASP A 64 9.56 -3.23 17.72
N ALA A 65 8.71 -3.34 18.76
CA ALA A 65 7.35 -3.86 18.60
C ALA A 65 6.47 -2.95 17.72
N ILE A 66 5.80 -3.56 16.74
CA ILE A 66 4.90 -2.92 15.79
C ILE A 66 3.45 -3.29 16.10
N PHE A 67 2.62 -2.28 16.26
CA PHE A 67 1.17 -2.43 16.39
C PHE A 67 0.48 -1.88 15.15
N LEU A 68 -0.24 -2.73 14.42
CA LEU A 68 -1.06 -2.36 13.27
C LEU A 68 -2.53 -2.26 13.70
N SER A 69 -3.10 -1.05 13.60
CA SER A 69 -4.50 -0.77 13.92
C SER A 69 -5.40 -1.14 12.74
N GLU A 70 -6.20 -2.20 12.89
CA GLU A 70 -7.29 -2.49 11.94
C GLU A 70 -8.56 -1.73 12.33
N ALA A 71 -8.61 -0.45 11.96
CA ALA A 71 -9.74 0.42 12.31
C ALA A 71 -10.37 1.04 11.07
N PHE A 72 -11.42 0.40 10.54
CA PHE A 72 -12.28 0.98 9.50
C PHE A 72 -13.42 1.79 10.13
N THR A 73 -13.08 2.98 10.60
CA THR A 73 -14.02 3.89 11.30
C THR A 73 -13.83 5.32 10.82
N ARG A 74 -14.47 6.32 11.42
CA ARG A 74 -14.34 7.73 11.01
C ARG A 74 -12.89 8.23 11.15
N PRO A 75 -12.43 9.17 10.29
CA PRO A 75 -11.02 9.61 10.27
C PRO A 75 -10.49 10.08 11.62
N ARG A 76 -11.29 10.87 12.37
CA ARG A 76 -10.88 11.37 13.70
C ARG A 76 -10.47 10.26 14.66
N ILE A 77 -11.15 9.11 14.63
CA ILE A 77 -10.83 7.98 15.51
C ILE A 77 -9.56 7.27 15.02
N MET A 78 -9.44 7.03 13.71
CA MET A 78 -8.24 6.41 13.13
C MET A 78 -6.98 7.22 13.45
N HIS A 79 -7.03 8.55 13.30
CA HIS A 79 -5.92 9.44 13.63
C HIS A 79 -5.64 9.48 15.13
N ARG A 80 -6.66 9.40 15.98
CA ARG A 80 -6.47 9.30 17.43
C ARG A 80 -5.71 8.03 17.80
N LEU A 81 -6.09 6.87 17.26
CA LEU A 81 -5.39 5.61 17.51
C LEU A 81 -3.92 5.69 17.12
N ALA A 82 -3.61 6.22 15.93
CA ALA A 82 -2.23 6.43 15.49
C ALA A 82 -1.44 7.32 16.49
N LYS A 83 -2.02 8.44 16.93
CA LYS A 83 -1.41 9.34 17.94
C LYS A 83 -1.19 8.68 19.30
N LEU A 84 -1.97 7.66 19.66
CA LEU A 84 -1.83 6.93 20.93
C LEU A 84 -0.73 5.87 20.90
N GLY A 85 -0.05 5.67 19.76
CA GLY A 85 1.14 4.82 19.66
C GLY A 85 1.03 3.65 18.68
N PHE A 86 -0.13 3.46 18.03
CA PHE A 86 -0.23 2.50 16.93
C PHE A 86 0.81 2.84 15.85
N THR A 87 1.64 1.87 15.51
CA THR A 87 2.80 2.08 14.62
C THR A 87 2.35 2.22 13.17
N GLN A 88 1.34 1.43 12.79
CA GLN A 88 0.72 1.43 11.47
C GLN A 88 -0.81 1.43 11.59
N SER A 89 -1.47 1.85 10.52
CA SER A 89 -2.93 1.90 10.43
C SER A 89 -3.42 1.32 9.11
N TYR A 90 -4.48 0.52 9.15
CA TYR A 90 -5.31 0.30 7.97
C TYR A 90 -5.87 1.63 7.44
N THR A 91 -6.28 1.63 6.18
CA THR A 91 -6.68 2.82 5.44
C THR A 91 -7.97 2.57 4.65
N TYR A 92 -8.52 3.62 4.04
CA TYR A 92 -9.64 3.48 3.12
C TYR A 92 -9.23 3.05 1.71
N PHE A 93 -7.99 2.61 1.50
CA PHE A 93 -7.43 2.31 0.19
C PHE A 93 -8.35 1.44 -0.67
N ALA A 94 -8.91 0.36 -0.12
CA ALA A 94 -9.80 -0.55 -0.85
C ALA A 94 -11.00 0.15 -1.51
N TRP A 95 -11.50 1.23 -0.90
CA TRP A 95 -12.63 2.04 -1.38
C TRP A 95 -12.20 3.38 -2.01
N ARG A 96 -10.95 3.48 -2.46
CA ARG A 96 -10.47 4.60 -3.29
C ARG A 96 -10.03 4.03 -4.62
N ASN A 97 -10.83 4.25 -5.66
CA ASN A 97 -10.67 3.61 -6.96
C ASN A 97 -10.51 4.61 -8.09
N THR A 98 -11.12 5.79 -7.99
CA THR A 98 -10.99 6.84 -9.02
C THR A 98 -9.71 7.65 -8.85
N LYS A 99 -9.30 8.34 -9.91
CA LYS A 99 -8.12 9.24 -9.92
C LYS A 99 -8.22 10.29 -8.81
N GLN A 100 -9.39 10.93 -8.68
CA GLN A 100 -9.63 11.97 -7.68
C GLN A 100 -9.57 11.40 -6.26
N GLU A 101 -10.29 10.30 -6.00
CA GLU A 101 -10.29 9.63 -4.70
C GLU A 101 -8.88 9.23 -4.23
N LEU A 102 -8.08 8.65 -5.12
CA LEU A 102 -6.70 8.26 -4.84
C LEU A 102 -5.82 9.49 -4.61
N THR A 103 -5.93 10.51 -5.47
CA THR A 103 -5.13 11.72 -5.37
C THR A 103 -5.40 12.46 -4.07
N ASP A 104 -6.67 12.70 -3.73
CA ASP A 104 -7.06 13.41 -2.52
C ASP A 104 -6.62 12.66 -1.26
N TYR A 105 -6.92 11.37 -1.20
CA TYR A 105 -6.64 10.57 0.00
C TYR A 105 -5.15 10.40 0.26
N PHE A 106 -4.35 10.15 -0.77
CA PHE A 106 -2.91 9.99 -0.60
C PHE A 106 -2.17 11.32 -0.47
N THR A 107 -2.71 12.42 -1.00
CA THR A 107 -2.23 13.76 -0.67
C THR A 107 -2.45 14.05 0.82
N GLU A 108 -3.65 13.74 1.35
CA GLU A 108 -3.93 13.86 2.79
C GLU A 108 -2.91 13.09 3.64
N LEU A 109 -2.64 11.83 3.29
CA LEU A 109 -1.73 10.98 4.06
C LEU A 109 -0.25 11.39 3.96
N ALA A 110 0.22 11.82 2.79
CA ALA A 110 1.63 12.09 2.55
C ALA A 110 2.05 13.54 2.85
N GLN A 111 1.15 14.51 2.71
CA GLN A 111 1.51 15.93 2.67
C GLN A 111 0.94 16.77 3.81
N HIS A 112 0.01 16.23 4.61
CA HIS A 112 -0.54 16.94 5.77
C HIS A 112 0.12 16.50 7.09
N ALA A 113 -0.32 17.08 8.21
CA ALA A 113 0.17 16.77 9.55
C ALA A 113 0.02 15.30 9.95
N SER A 114 -0.86 14.54 9.27
CA SER A 114 -1.03 13.09 9.39
C SER A 114 0.28 12.32 9.24
N ARG A 115 1.19 12.76 8.35
CA ARG A 115 2.45 12.07 8.04
C ARG A 115 3.36 11.86 9.26
N GLU A 116 3.24 12.72 10.26
CA GLU A 116 4.08 12.72 11.47
C GLU A 116 3.71 11.58 12.45
N TYR A 117 2.49 11.04 12.34
CA TYR A 117 1.98 10.04 13.29
C TYR A 117 1.25 8.86 12.65
N PHE A 118 0.74 9.00 11.43
CA PHE A 118 -0.08 8.01 10.75
C PHE A 118 0.73 7.33 9.64
N ARG A 119 1.07 6.05 9.84
CA ARG A 119 1.76 5.24 8.81
C ARG A 119 0.76 4.29 8.15
N PRO A 120 0.42 4.49 6.87
CA PRO A 120 -0.55 3.66 6.19
C PRO A 120 -0.02 2.25 5.91
N ASN A 121 -0.86 1.25 6.11
CA ASN A 121 -0.64 -0.11 5.62
C ASN A 121 -1.75 -0.45 4.62
N LEU A 122 -1.38 -0.58 3.33
CA LEU A 122 -2.32 -0.67 2.23
C LEU A 122 -2.68 -2.12 1.92
N TRP A 123 -3.95 -2.48 2.14
CA TRP A 123 -4.48 -3.81 1.83
C TRP A 123 -5.53 -3.68 0.72
N PRO A 124 -5.29 -4.24 -0.48
CA PRO A 124 -6.29 -4.24 -1.55
C PRO A 124 -7.45 -5.20 -1.27
N ASN A 125 -7.21 -6.21 -0.44
CA ASN A 125 -8.22 -7.14 0.06
C ASN A 125 -7.91 -7.55 1.51
N THR A 126 -8.94 -8.03 2.21
CA THR A 126 -8.82 -8.70 3.52
C THR A 126 -9.82 -9.87 3.54
N PRO A 127 -9.79 -10.77 4.54
CA PRO A 127 -10.83 -11.81 4.67
C PRO A 127 -12.27 -11.27 4.72
N ASP A 128 -12.44 -9.99 5.02
CA ASP A 128 -13.72 -9.29 5.18
C ASP A 128 -14.05 -8.31 4.04
N ILE A 129 -13.09 -8.04 3.15
CA ILE A 129 -13.18 -6.98 2.14
C ILE A 129 -12.73 -7.53 0.78
N LEU A 130 -13.72 -7.82 -0.05
CA LEU A 130 -13.64 -8.04 -1.49
C LEU A 130 -14.47 -6.94 -2.18
N THR A 131 -13.83 -5.85 -2.60
CA THR A 131 -14.56 -4.71 -3.17
C THR A 131 -15.13 -5.02 -4.54
N GLU A 132 -16.21 -4.33 -4.94
CA GLU A 132 -16.82 -4.46 -6.26
C GLU A 132 -15.82 -4.28 -7.41
N PHE A 133 -14.82 -3.40 -7.23
CA PHE A 133 -13.75 -3.21 -8.21
C PHE A 133 -13.00 -4.52 -8.52
N LEU A 134 -12.72 -5.34 -7.50
CA LEU A 134 -12.08 -6.64 -7.68
C LEU A 134 -13.07 -7.70 -8.19
N GLN A 135 -14.36 -7.60 -7.81
CA GLN A 135 -15.41 -8.52 -8.27
C GLN A 135 -15.63 -8.43 -9.79
N PHE A 136 -15.65 -7.21 -10.34
CA PHE A 136 -16.01 -6.97 -11.74
C PHE A 136 -14.81 -6.70 -12.65
N GLY A 137 -13.69 -6.21 -12.12
CA GLY A 137 -12.53 -5.83 -12.94
C GLY A 137 -11.59 -6.97 -13.35
N GLY A 138 -11.88 -8.20 -12.93
CA GLY A 138 -11.11 -9.40 -13.30
C GLY A 138 -9.63 -9.32 -12.93
N ARG A 139 -8.78 -10.12 -13.59
CA ARG A 139 -7.34 -10.22 -13.29
C ARG A 139 -6.61 -8.88 -13.37
N ALA A 140 -6.99 -8.02 -14.32
CA ALA A 140 -6.39 -6.68 -14.50
C ALA A 140 -6.59 -5.79 -13.27
N ALA A 141 -7.78 -5.85 -12.63
CA ALA A 141 -8.02 -5.13 -11.38
C ALA A 141 -7.13 -5.61 -10.24
N PHE A 142 -6.94 -6.92 -10.06
CA PHE A 142 -6.02 -7.45 -9.04
C PHE A 142 -4.57 -6.99 -9.28
N MET A 143 -4.10 -7.03 -10.53
CA MET A 143 -2.78 -6.51 -10.89
C MET A 143 -2.65 -5.02 -10.57
N LEU A 144 -3.59 -4.20 -11.01
CA LEU A 144 -3.64 -2.77 -10.76
C LEU A 144 -3.61 -2.46 -9.25
N ARG A 145 -4.52 -3.06 -8.48
CA ARG A 145 -4.62 -2.82 -7.04
C ARG A 145 -3.38 -3.30 -6.29
N GLY A 146 -2.78 -4.40 -6.73
CA GLY A 146 -1.49 -4.89 -6.23
C GLY A 146 -0.36 -3.89 -6.48
N ALA A 147 -0.24 -3.36 -7.70
CA ALA A 147 0.77 -2.35 -8.03
C ALA A 147 0.54 -1.03 -7.29
N LEU A 148 -0.70 -0.53 -7.23
CA LEU A 148 -1.02 0.70 -6.50
C LEU A 148 -0.68 0.56 -5.01
N ALA A 149 -1.07 -0.54 -4.37
CA ALA A 149 -0.72 -0.79 -2.96
C ALA A 149 0.80 -0.84 -2.77
N ALA A 150 1.51 -1.53 -3.68
CA ALA A 150 2.96 -1.69 -3.65
C ALA A 150 3.75 -0.42 -3.97
N THR A 151 3.14 0.61 -4.57
CA THR A 151 3.88 1.80 -5.03
C THR A 151 3.43 3.10 -4.37
N LEU A 152 2.16 3.23 -3.99
CA LEU A 152 1.68 4.37 -3.20
C LEU A 152 2.24 4.31 -1.76
N GLY A 153 2.14 3.15 -1.10
CA GLY A 153 2.51 2.98 0.30
C GLY A 153 3.88 2.35 0.52
N ALA A 154 4.59 2.79 1.57
CA ALA A 154 5.81 2.17 2.07
C ALA A 154 5.52 0.83 2.76
N SER A 155 4.29 0.61 3.25
CA SER A 155 3.81 -0.67 3.77
C SER A 155 2.54 -1.10 3.06
N TYR A 156 2.48 -2.36 2.65
CA TYR A 156 1.29 -2.96 2.03
C TYR A 156 1.20 -4.45 2.39
N GLY A 157 0.00 -5.02 2.25
CA GLY A 157 -0.23 -6.45 2.43
C GLY A 157 -1.27 -6.96 1.43
N VAL A 158 -1.37 -8.28 1.31
CA VAL A 158 -2.43 -8.97 0.56
C VAL A 158 -2.93 -10.14 1.41
N TYR A 159 -4.23 -10.40 1.37
CA TYR A 159 -4.78 -11.64 1.89
C TYR A 159 -4.70 -12.69 0.79
N GLY A 160 -3.63 -13.49 0.85
CA GLY A 160 -3.37 -14.63 -0.03
C GLY A 160 -3.74 -15.97 0.63
N PRO A 161 -3.96 -17.04 -0.15
CA PRO A 161 -3.78 -17.10 -1.61
C PRO A 161 -4.90 -16.48 -2.46
N ALA A 162 -5.99 -16.07 -1.82
CA ALA A 162 -7.18 -15.54 -2.49
C ALA A 162 -6.85 -14.38 -3.46
N PHE A 163 -5.97 -13.46 -3.07
CA PHE A 163 -5.60 -12.32 -3.91
C PHE A 163 -4.83 -12.74 -5.16
N GLU A 164 -3.73 -13.49 -5.02
CA GLU A 164 -2.92 -13.88 -6.18
C GLU A 164 -3.62 -14.86 -7.10
N LEU A 165 -4.62 -15.59 -6.61
CA LEU A 165 -5.48 -16.46 -7.42
C LEU A 165 -6.71 -15.74 -8.00
N CYS A 166 -6.81 -14.42 -7.80
CA CYS A 166 -7.88 -13.57 -8.30
C CYS A 166 -9.27 -14.09 -7.90
N GLU A 167 -9.42 -14.58 -6.67
CA GLU A 167 -10.71 -14.97 -6.12
C GLU A 167 -11.59 -13.72 -6.00
N HIS A 168 -12.69 -13.72 -6.74
CA HIS A 168 -13.52 -12.54 -6.94
C HIS A 168 -15.02 -12.82 -6.78
N ALA A 169 -15.40 -14.04 -6.40
CA ALA A 169 -16.80 -14.37 -6.17
C ALA A 169 -17.28 -13.79 -4.82
N PRO A 170 -18.25 -12.86 -4.81
CA PRO A 170 -18.86 -12.41 -3.57
C PRO A 170 -19.83 -13.46 -3.05
N ARG A 171 -20.11 -13.42 -1.74
CA ARG A 171 -21.13 -14.26 -1.09
C ARG A 171 -22.49 -14.11 -1.77
N GLU A 172 -22.87 -12.88 -2.06
CA GLU A 172 -24.10 -12.49 -2.76
C GLU A 172 -23.89 -11.11 -3.42
N PRO A 173 -24.68 -10.73 -4.45
CA PRO A 173 -24.55 -9.44 -5.10
C PRO A 173 -24.62 -8.27 -4.11
N GLY A 174 -23.68 -7.32 -4.22
CA GLY A 174 -23.54 -6.17 -3.32
C GLY A 174 -22.83 -6.47 -1.99
N SER A 175 -22.43 -7.72 -1.74
CA SER A 175 -21.63 -8.09 -0.58
C SER A 175 -20.13 -7.88 -0.84
N GLU A 176 -19.40 -7.39 0.15
CA GLU A 176 -17.93 -7.38 0.15
C GLU A 176 -17.33 -8.65 0.80
N GLU A 177 -18.17 -9.60 1.21
CA GLU A 177 -17.71 -10.87 1.77
C GLU A 177 -17.40 -11.87 0.65
N TYR A 178 -16.31 -12.62 0.79
CA TYR A 178 -15.98 -13.72 -0.11
C TYR A 178 -17.03 -14.83 -0.08
N ARG A 179 -17.35 -15.40 -1.25
CA ARG A 179 -18.08 -16.67 -1.34
C ARG A 179 -17.25 -17.78 -0.70
N ASP A 180 -17.91 -18.64 0.06
CA ASP A 180 -17.28 -19.80 0.71
C ASP A 180 -16.03 -19.38 1.53
N SER A 181 -16.17 -18.30 2.32
CA SER A 181 -15.09 -17.64 3.04
C SER A 181 -14.28 -18.58 3.93
N GLU A 182 -12.94 -18.46 3.89
CA GLU A 182 -12.03 -19.23 4.76
C GLU A 182 -12.28 -19.02 6.25
N LYS A 183 -12.91 -17.90 6.61
CA LYS A 183 -13.30 -17.62 8.00
C LYS A 183 -14.19 -18.71 8.60
N TYR A 184 -14.90 -19.46 7.76
CA TYR A 184 -15.89 -20.46 8.19
C TYR A 184 -15.63 -21.86 7.64
N GLN A 185 -14.57 -22.05 6.84
CA GLN A 185 -14.22 -23.34 6.28
C GLN A 185 -12.76 -23.43 5.87
N VAL A 186 -12.21 -24.64 5.89
CA VAL A 186 -10.87 -24.89 5.35
C VAL A 186 -10.94 -24.85 3.82
N ARG A 187 -10.11 -24.01 3.19
CA ARG A 187 -9.91 -24.04 1.74
C ARG A 187 -8.56 -24.66 1.39
N ARG A 188 -8.53 -25.27 0.20
CA ARG A 188 -7.31 -25.76 -0.44
C ARG A 188 -7.14 -25.00 -1.74
N TRP A 189 -5.96 -24.42 -1.92
CA TRP A 189 -5.63 -23.61 -3.08
C TRP A 189 -4.66 -24.32 -3.99
N ASP A 190 -4.89 -24.23 -5.30
CA ASP A 190 -3.88 -24.58 -6.29
C ASP A 190 -2.93 -23.39 -6.48
N LEU A 191 -1.81 -23.43 -5.77
CA LEU A 191 -0.76 -22.41 -5.82
C LEU A 191 0.06 -22.46 -7.13
N THR A 192 -0.12 -23.49 -7.96
CA THR A 192 0.64 -23.68 -9.20
C THR A 192 -0.07 -23.18 -10.45
N ARG A 193 -1.30 -22.68 -10.30
CA ARG A 193 -2.10 -22.03 -11.34
C ARG A 193 -1.26 -21.04 -12.17
N ALA A 194 -1.21 -21.27 -13.48
CA ALA A 194 -0.42 -20.46 -14.41
C ALA A 194 -0.90 -19.00 -14.51
N ASP A 195 -2.17 -18.75 -14.22
CA ASP A 195 -2.77 -17.41 -14.23
C ASP A 195 -2.58 -16.65 -12.90
N SER A 196 -1.94 -17.28 -11.90
CA SER A 196 -1.63 -16.66 -10.61
C SER A 196 -0.78 -15.39 -10.74
N LEU A 197 -1.03 -14.43 -9.86
CA LEU A 197 -0.24 -13.21 -9.73
C LEU A 197 1.00 -13.38 -8.84
N ARG A 198 1.35 -14.59 -8.39
CA ARG A 198 2.54 -14.84 -7.55
C ARG A 198 3.80 -14.19 -8.13
N ASP A 199 4.08 -14.43 -9.40
CA ASP A 199 5.31 -13.94 -10.04
C ASP A 199 5.26 -12.42 -10.26
N TYR A 200 4.07 -11.88 -10.51
CA TYR A 200 3.82 -10.44 -10.58
C TYR A 200 4.07 -9.76 -9.23
N LEU A 201 3.49 -10.27 -8.15
CA LEU A 201 3.72 -9.77 -6.79
C LEU A 201 5.18 -9.94 -6.36
N THR A 202 5.84 -11.03 -6.76
CA THR A 202 7.28 -11.24 -6.55
C THR A 202 8.09 -10.15 -7.23
N ARG A 203 7.76 -9.81 -8.48
CA ARG A 203 8.41 -8.72 -9.23
C ARG A 203 8.16 -7.37 -8.57
N LEU A 204 6.94 -7.06 -8.15
CA LEU A 204 6.63 -5.82 -7.41
C LEU A 204 7.43 -5.71 -6.11
N ASN A 205 7.54 -6.80 -5.35
CA ASN A 205 8.33 -6.83 -4.13
C ASN A 205 9.83 -6.64 -4.37
N ARG A 206 10.37 -7.22 -5.45
CA ARG A 206 11.76 -6.95 -5.86
C ARG A 206 11.95 -5.49 -6.26
N ILE A 207 11.04 -4.93 -7.05
CA ILE A 207 11.05 -3.50 -7.40
C ILE A 207 11.07 -2.64 -6.13
N ARG A 208 10.24 -2.93 -5.13
CA ARG A 208 10.24 -2.18 -3.87
C ARG A 208 11.59 -2.27 -3.14
N ARG A 209 12.18 -3.46 -3.03
CA ARG A 209 13.48 -3.67 -2.35
C ARG A 209 14.62 -2.93 -3.05
N ASP A 210 14.62 -2.94 -4.38
CA ASP A 210 15.69 -2.36 -5.18
C ASP A 210 15.58 -0.83 -5.34
N ASN A 211 14.53 -0.19 -4.81
CA ASN A 211 14.25 1.23 -5.02
C ASN A 211 13.85 1.90 -3.69
N PRO A 212 14.81 2.58 -3.01
CA PRO A 212 14.56 3.27 -1.74
C PRO A 212 13.40 4.29 -1.77
N ALA A 213 13.13 4.89 -2.93
CA ALA A 213 11.99 5.78 -3.14
C ALA A 213 10.64 5.14 -2.79
N LEU A 214 10.52 3.80 -2.84
CA LEU A 214 9.30 3.08 -2.49
C LEU A 214 9.22 2.68 -1.01
N GLN A 215 10.25 3.00 -0.21
CA GLN A 215 10.33 2.68 1.23
C GLN A 215 9.89 3.83 2.15
N ALA A 216 9.48 4.98 1.59
CA ALA A 216 8.98 6.14 2.33
C ALA A 216 7.72 6.70 1.68
N ASP A 217 6.81 7.32 2.44
CA ASP A 217 5.54 7.86 1.89
C ASP A 217 5.59 9.35 1.51
N TRP A 218 6.50 10.10 2.13
CA TRP A 218 6.42 11.57 2.19
C TRP A 218 6.79 12.30 0.88
N SER A 219 7.59 11.64 0.03
CA SER A 219 7.98 12.18 -1.27
C SER A 219 6.89 12.05 -2.34
N LEU A 220 5.74 11.44 -2.01
CA LEU A 220 4.68 11.18 -2.99
C LEU A 220 4.15 12.50 -3.58
N ARG A 221 4.19 12.61 -4.91
CA ARG A 221 3.63 13.73 -5.68
C ARG A 221 2.83 13.20 -6.85
N PHE A 222 1.61 13.71 -7.03
CA PHE A 222 0.77 13.41 -8.19
C PHE A 222 1.06 14.41 -9.31
N HIS A 223 0.99 13.92 -10.55
CA HIS A 223 1.32 14.69 -11.75
C HIS A 223 0.13 14.74 -12.71
N PRO A 224 -0.03 15.83 -13.48
CA PRO A 224 -1.06 15.92 -14.49
C PRO A 224 -0.94 14.83 -15.55
N VAL A 225 -2.09 14.35 -15.99
CA VAL A 225 -2.26 13.51 -17.17
C VAL A 225 -3.62 13.85 -17.79
N ASP A 226 -3.64 14.05 -19.10
CA ASP A 226 -4.82 14.49 -19.87
C ASP A 226 -5.85 13.38 -20.15
N ASN A 227 -5.95 12.42 -19.23
CA ASN A 227 -6.94 11.36 -19.21
C ASN A 227 -7.37 11.09 -17.74
N ASP A 228 -8.66 11.09 -17.46
CA ASP A 228 -9.21 10.90 -16.11
C ASP A 228 -9.15 9.46 -15.61
N LEU A 229 -8.96 8.51 -16.53
CA LEU A 229 -8.74 7.09 -16.24
C LEU A 229 -7.25 6.76 -16.07
N LEU A 230 -6.35 7.73 -16.25
CA LEU A 230 -4.94 7.57 -15.95
C LEU A 230 -4.57 8.31 -14.65
N LEU A 231 -3.73 7.67 -13.84
CA LEU A 231 -3.12 8.26 -12.65
C LEU A 231 -1.61 8.31 -12.84
N CYS A 232 -0.98 9.44 -12.58
CA CYS A 232 0.47 9.60 -12.62
C CYS A 232 0.98 10.14 -11.29
N PHE A 233 2.00 9.51 -10.72
CA PHE A 233 2.66 10.01 -9.51
C PHE A 233 4.14 9.63 -9.47
N SER A 234 4.92 10.32 -8.66
CA SER A 234 6.31 9.97 -8.39
C SER A 234 6.62 9.85 -6.91
N LYS A 235 7.69 9.11 -6.62
CA LYS A 235 8.35 9.06 -5.32
C LYS A 235 9.85 9.19 -5.53
N SER A 236 10.49 9.94 -4.65
CA SER A 236 11.92 10.22 -4.66
C SER A 236 12.57 9.52 -3.45
N PRO A 237 13.86 9.16 -3.53
CA PRO A 237 14.59 8.69 -2.35
C PRO A 237 14.57 9.77 -1.24
N PRO A 238 14.62 9.37 0.04
CA PRO A 238 14.65 10.29 1.17
C PRO A 238 15.95 11.12 1.27
N ASP A 239 17.06 10.64 0.70
CA ASP A 239 18.32 11.36 0.64
C ASP A 239 18.52 12.02 -0.73
N ASP A 240 18.84 13.32 -0.74
CA ASP A 240 18.87 14.17 -1.94
C ASP A 240 20.00 13.85 -2.94
N GLY A 241 20.91 12.92 -2.62
CA GLY A 241 22.18 12.75 -3.33
C GLY A 241 22.16 11.89 -4.59
N GLU A 242 21.63 10.66 -4.54
CA GLU A 242 22.05 9.62 -5.51
C GLU A 242 20.99 8.59 -5.93
N GLY A 243 19.76 8.65 -5.40
CA GLY A 243 18.75 7.65 -5.74
C GLY A 243 17.92 8.01 -6.99
N ASP A 244 17.57 6.98 -7.76
CA ASP A 244 16.68 7.11 -8.91
C ASP A 244 15.24 7.43 -8.47
N VAL A 245 14.55 8.25 -9.25
CA VAL A 245 13.13 8.61 -9.03
C VAL A 245 12.26 7.51 -9.63
N ILE A 246 11.21 7.13 -8.91
CA ILE A 246 10.18 6.24 -9.45
C ILE A 246 8.99 7.08 -9.88
N VAL A 247 8.60 6.96 -11.14
CA VAL A 247 7.34 7.48 -11.70
C VAL A 247 6.44 6.29 -12.01
N VAL A 248 5.21 6.34 -11.52
CA VAL A 248 4.19 5.33 -11.78
C VAL A 248 3.08 5.96 -12.61
N VAL A 249 2.71 5.28 -13.69
CA VAL A 249 1.51 5.61 -14.47
C VAL A 249 0.59 4.41 -14.40
N ALA A 250 -0.66 4.61 -13.99
CA ALA A 250 -1.63 3.55 -13.80
C ALA A 250 -2.89 3.80 -14.62
N ASN A 251 -3.35 2.77 -15.33
CA ASN A 251 -4.66 2.72 -15.96
C ASN A 251 -5.68 2.22 -14.94
N LEU A 252 -6.61 3.09 -14.57
CA LEU A 252 -7.67 2.81 -13.60
C LEU A 252 -8.88 2.10 -14.22
N ASP A 253 -8.93 1.99 -15.55
CA ASP A 253 -9.91 1.18 -16.28
C ASP A 253 -9.35 -0.25 -16.47
N PRO A 254 -9.92 -1.26 -15.79
CA PRO A 254 -9.44 -2.63 -15.90
C PRO A 254 -9.86 -3.32 -17.21
N HIS A 255 -10.65 -2.67 -18.06
CA HIS A 255 -11.26 -3.28 -19.25
C HIS A 255 -10.71 -2.73 -20.57
N HIS A 256 -10.33 -1.45 -20.63
CA HIS A 256 -9.91 -0.82 -21.88
C HIS A 256 -8.52 -0.21 -21.82
N THR A 257 -7.82 -0.27 -22.96
CA THR A 257 -6.57 0.46 -23.17
C THR A 257 -6.81 1.95 -23.05
N GLN A 258 -6.00 2.60 -22.24
CA GLN A 258 -6.03 4.05 -22.08
C GLN A 258 -4.72 4.67 -22.58
N THR A 259 -4.83 5.86 -23.16
CA THR A 259 -3.70 6.66 -23.63
C THR A 259 -3.77 8.07 -23.06
N GLY A 260 -2.64 8.75 -23.01
CA GLY A 260 -2.58 10.14 -22.59
C GLY A 260 -1.18 10.71 -22.64
N TRP A 261 -1.07 11.99 -22.34
CA TRP A 261 0.17 12.70 -22.13
C TRP A 261 0.31 13.03 -20.66
N ILE A 262 1.43 12.61 -20.07
CA ILE A 262 1.80 12.99 -18.70
C ILE A 262 2.68 14.24 -18.74
N ASP A 263 2.56 15.10 -17.74
CA ASP A 263 3.41 16.28 -17.56
C ASP A 263 4.26 16.12 -16.29
N LEU A 264 5.58 15.98 -16.45
CA LEU A 264 6.51 15.76 -15.34
C LEU A 264 7.25 17.05 -14.95
N PRO A 265 7.30 17.41 -13.65
CA PRO A 265 8.06 18.56 -13.17
C PRO A 265 9.56 18.24 -13.12
N LEU A 266 10.23 18.21 -14.28
CA LEU A 266 11.61 17.70 -14.40
C LEU A 266 12.61 18.34 -13.43
N ALA A 267 12.49 19.66 -13.18
CA ALA A 267 13.33 20.37 -12.22
C ALA A 267 13.20 19.79 -10.80
N ASP A 268 11.96 19.55 -10.34
CA ASP A 268 11.67 18.97 -9.02
C ASP A 268 12.13 17.50 -8.92
N LEU A 269 12.18 16.81 -10.06
CA LEU A 269 12.69 15.44 -10.16
C LEU A 269 14.22 15.38 -10.27
N GLY A 270 14.89 16.53 -10.41
CA GLY A 270 16.35 16.63 -10.57
C GLY A 270 16.83 16.19 -11.96
N ILE A 271 16.01 16.40 -13.00
CA ILE A 271 16.29 16.03 -14.39
C ILE A 271 16.45 17.31 -15.22
N ASP A 272 17.52 17.39 -16.02
CA ASP A 272 17.76 18.50 -16.94
C ASP A 272 16.72 18.50 -18.09
N PRO A 273 15.87 19.52 -18.21
CA PRO A 273 14.82 19.56 -19.23
C PRO A 273 15.36 19.73 -20.66
N GLN A 274 16.61 20.15 -20.83
CA GLN A 274 17.23 20.35 -22.15
C GLN A 274 17.84 19.06 -22.71
N ARG A 275 17.99 18.02 -21.89
CA ARG A 275 18.63 16.76 -22.31
C ARG A 275 17.62 15.62 -22.37
N PRO A 276 17.78 14.69 -23.33
CA PRO A 276 17.07 13.43 -23.27
C PRO A 276 17.43 12.65 -21.99
N TYR A 277 16.46 11.97 -21.42
CA TYR A 277 16.60 11.12 -20.24
C TYR A 277 15.93 9.77 -20.47
N GLN A 278 16.43 8.73 -19.78
CA GLN A 278 15.91 7.39 -19.93
C GLN A 278 14.84 7.08 -18.88
N ALA A 279 13.70 6.57 -19.32
CA ALA A 279 12.69 5.94 -18.49
C ALA A 279 12.77 4.43 -18.66
N HIS A 280 13.11 3.70 -17.59
CA HIS A 280 13.16 2.23 -17.59
C HIS A 280 11.94 1.67 -16.88
N ASP A 281 11.05 1.01 -17.62
CA ASP A 281 9.92 0.31 -17.02
C ASP A 281 10.38 -0.97 -16.34
N LEU A 282 10.28 -0.99 -15.01
CA LEU A 282 10.73 -2.09 -14.19
C LEU A 282 9.83 -3.33 -14.29
N LEU A 283 8.61 -3.20 -14.83
CA LEU A 283 7.66 -4.31 -15.04
C LEU A 283 7.78 -5.00 -16.39
N SER A 284 8.13 -4.30 -17.47
CA SER A 284 8.40 -4.95 -18.76
C SER A 284 9.89 -5.11 -19.05
N GLY A 285 10.74 -4.24 -18.50
CA GLY A 285 12.14 -4.09 -18.88
C GLY A 285 12.35 -3.13 -20.07
N ALA A 286 11.26 -2.59 -20.64
CA ALA A 286 11.34 -1.63 -21.74
C ALA A 286 12.05 -0.34 -21.31
N ARG A 287 12.76 0.29 -22.24
CA ARG A 287 13.44 1.57 -22.02
C ARG A 287 12.98 2.57 -23.07
N TYR A 288 12.60 3.75 -22.60
CA TYR A 288 12.17 4.86 -23.43
C TYR A 288 13.18 6.00 -23.30
N LEU A 289 13.47 6.66 -24.41
CA LEU A 289 14.23 7.91 -24.41
C LEU A 289 13.23 9.06 -24.49
N TRP A 290 13.06 9.77 -23.38
CA TRP A 290 12.15 10.89 -23.25
C TRP A 290 12.91 12.20 -23.31
N GLN A 291 12.24 13.25 -23.76
CA GLN A 291 12.80 14.60 -23.81
C GLN A 291 11.73 15.60 -23.45
N GLY A 292 12.06 16.53 -22.56
CA GLY A 292 11.11 17.48 -22.02
C GLY A 292 10.11 16.84 -21.04
N ALA A 293 9.20 17.69 -20.55
CA ALA A 293 8.27 17.35 -19.47
C ALA A 293 7.09 16.49 -19.93
N ARG A 294 6.65 16.64 -21.19
CA ARG A 294 5.42 16.05 -21.69
C ARG A 294 5.67 14.78 -22.50
N ASN A 295 5.13 13.65 -22.04
CA ASN A 295 5.42 12.34 -22.63
C ASN A 295 4.15 11.52 -22.88
N PHE A 296 4.07 10.88 -24.04
CA PHE A 296 2.96 10.00 -24.38
C PHE A 296 3.07 8.65 -23.66
N VAL A 297 1.93 8.14 -23.19
CA VAL A 297 1.81 6.83 -22.56
C VAL A 297 0.60 6.09 -23.11
N GLN A 298 0.72 4.76 -23.18
CA GLN A 298 -0.35 3.83 -23.51
C GLN A 298 -0.26 2.63 -22.56
N LEU A 299 -1.39 2.23 -21.98
CA LEU A 299 -1.47 1.13 -21.03
C LEU A 299 -2.64 0.22 -21.41
N ASP A 300 -2.33 -1.02 -21.78
CA ASP A 300 -3.29 -2.08 -22.03
C ASP A 300 -3.46 -2.91 -20.75
N PRO A 301 -4.65 -2.93 -20.12
CA PRO A 301 -4.88 -3.66 -18.87
C PRO A 301 -4.71 -5.18 -19.02
N ALA A 302 -4.84 -5.74 -20.23
CA ALA A 302 -4.60 -7.16 -20.49
C ALA A 302 -3.12 -7.52 -20.45
N ALA A 303 -2.24 -6.58 -20.80
CA ALA A 303 -0.78 -6.76 -20.77
C ALA A 303 -0.18 -6.30 -19.43
N ALA A 304 -0.34 -5.02 -19.09
CA ALA A 304 0.12 -4.42 -17.85
C ALA A 304 -0.68 -3.15 -17.55
N PRO A 305 -1.46 -3.11 -16.45
CA PRO A 305 -2.27 -1.93 -16.12
C PRO A 305 -1.45 -0.77 -15.55
N VAL A 306 -0.14 -0.94 -15.38
CA VAL A 306 0.76 0.07 -14.81
C VAL A 306 2.12 0.06 -15.51
N HIS A 307 2.71 1.24 -15.64
CA HIS A 307 4.15 1.42 -15.87
C HIS A 307 4.81 1.82 -14.56
N ILE A 308 5.91 1.16 -14.17
CA ILE A 308 6.73 1.56 -13.02
C ILE A 308 8.09 1.98 -13.55
N LEU A 309 8.22 3.26 -13.84
CA LEU A 309 9.36 3.86 -14.53
C LEU A 309 10.40 4.32 -13.53
N ARG A 310 11.61 3.80 -13.65
CA ARG A 310 12.79 4.36 -13.01
C ARG A 310 13.39 5.42 -13.91
N LEU A 311 13.42 6.66 -13.42
CA LEU A 311 14.07 7.78 -14.08
C LEU A 311 15.43 8.05 -13.43
N ARG A 312 16.48 8.12 -14.24
CA ARG A 312 17.82 8.47 -13.78
C ARG A 312 17.97 9.99 -13.74
N ARG A 313 18.34 10.54 -12.57
CA ARG A 313 18.66 11.97 -12.40
C ARG A 313 19.91 12.39 -13.17
N ARG A 314 20.89 11.48 -13.28
CA ARG A 314 22.14 11.68 -14.04
C ARG A 314 22.38 10.48 -14.96
N LEU A 315 22.50 10.73 -16.25
CA LEU A 315 23.12 9.78 -17.16
C LEU A 315 24.62 9.79 -16.83
N ARG A 316 25.13 8.77 -16.13
CA ARG A 316 26.57 8.57 -16.02
C ARG A 316 27.12 8.43 -17.45
N SER A 317 27.96 9.36 -17.85
CA SER A 317 28.67 9.34 -19.12
C SER A 317 29.98 8.57 -18.95
N GLU A 318 30.62 8.16 -20.05
CA GLU A 318 31.97 7.54 -20.00
C GLU A 318 33.02 8.42 -19.31
N ARG A 319 32.74 9.71 -19.09
CA ARG A 319 33.60 10.65 -18.34
C ARG A 319 33.45 10.56 -16.82
N ASP A 320 32.44 9.84 -16.33
CA ASP A 320 32.19 9.63 -14.90
C ASP A 320 32.77 8.30 -14.38
N PHE A 321 33.51 7.57 -15.23
CA PHE A 321 34.36 6.47 -14.79
C PHE A 321 35.72 7.05 -14.44
N ASP A 322 36.09 6.97 -13.15
CA ASP A 322 37.48 7.14 -12.75
C ASP A 322 38.30 6.07 -13.49
N TYR A 323 39.08 6.49 -14.47
CA TYR A 323 40.14 5.65 -15.01
C TYR A 323 41.06 5.31 -13.84
N PHE A 324 41.15 4.03 -13.49
CA PHE A 324 42.04 3.49 -12.46
C PHE A 324 43.41 4.19 -12.53
N GLN A 325 43.78 4.92 -11.48
CA GLN A 325 45.15 5.39 -11.24
C GLN A 325 45.95 4.32 -10.51
#